data_AF-A0A1F5A8T6-F1
#
_entry.id   AF-A0A1F5A8T6-F1
#
_cell.length_a   1.000
_cell.length_b   1.000
_cell.length_c   1.000
_cell.angle_alpha   90.00
_cell.angle_beta   90.00
_cell.angle_gamma   90.00
#
_symmetry.space_group_name_H-M   'P 1'
#
loop_
_entity.id
_entity.type
_entity.pdbx_description
1 polymer ?
#
loop_
_entity_poly.entity_id
_entity_poly.type
_entity_poly.pdbx_seq_one_letter_code
_entity_poly.pdbx_strand_id
1 'polypeptide(L)'
;MTDDKDRSGYYQSIARAFVERRGAPLLLSPRDQALIGSWEARRIPLRVVLEAIARTFDDLRSAGRARRGISLGRCERRVDEAFAQHRDRGAGGRATAGTGLGKPERARREIEKALRGLPPEDGEMAGLLRSALTALDTSKPDEAVLERIDADVEEILWARATAAEKAAAASEARRELRGRASADLAGDARRRVVMAARACRRIPHASLFYH
;
A
#
# COMPACT_ATOMS: atom_id res chain seq x y z
N MET A 1 10.22 23.92 -21.27
CA MET A 1 11.51 24.32 -20.68
C MET A 1 11.29 24.51 -19.18
N THR A 2 11.10 23.41 -18.45
CA THR A 2 10.65 23.45 -17.04
C THR A 2 11.42 22.48 -16.13
N ASP A 3 12.39 21.74 -16.66
CA ASP A 3 13.07 20.66 -15.93
C ASP A 3 14.22 21.15 -15.02
N ASP A 4 14.75 22.36 -15.24
CA ASP A 4 15.95 22.85 -14.54
C ASP A 4 15.67 23.47 -13.16
N LYS A 5 14.51 24.12 -12.98
CA LYS A 5 14.13 24.74 -11.69
C LYS A 5 13.76 23.70 -10.62
N ASP A 6 13.11 22.61 -11.00
CA ASP A 6 12.75 21.53 -10.08
C ASP A 6 13.97 20.75 -9.60
N ARG A 7 14.95 20.55 -10.50
CA ARG A 7 16.25 19.93 -10.18
C ARG A 7 17.01 20.69 -9.10
N SER A 8 16.99 22.02 -9.18
CA SER A 8 17.61 22.88 -8.17
C SER A 8 16.90 22.77 -6.82
N GLY A 9 15.56 22.71 -6.79
CA GLY A 9 14.78 22.61 -5.55
C GLY A 9 14.93 21.28 -4.81
N TYR A 10 14.93 20.15 -5.54
CA TYR A 10 15.09 18.81 -4.96
C TYR A 10 16.45 18.64 -4.28
N TYR A 11 17.52 19.00 -5.00
CA TYR A 11 18.88 18.93 -4.51
C TYR A 11 19.10 19.84 -3.30
N GLN A 12 18.69 21.12 -3.39
CA GLN A 12 18.86 22.08 -2.29
C GLN A 12 18.14 21.63 -1.01
N SER A 13 16.93 21.09 -1.14
CA SER A 13 16.15 20.62 0.00
C SER A 13 16.83 19.46 0.72
N ILE A 14 17.37 18.49 -0.03
CA ILE A 14 18.09 17.35 0.54
C ILE A 14 19.41 17.80 1.17
N ALA A 15 20.18 18.64 0.46
CA ALA A 15 21.45 19.15 0.94
C ALA A 15 21.29 19.91 2.26
N ARG A 16 20.32 20.82 2.33
CA ARG A 16 19.99 21.57 3.54
C ARG A 16 19.62 20.65 4.70
N ALA A 17 18.67 19.73 4.48
CA ALA A 17 18.19 18.83 5.53
C ALA A 17 19.29 17.90 6.08
N PHE A 18 20.22 17.49 5.22
CA PHE A 18 21.36 16.65 5.60
C PHE A 18 22.41 17.45 6.41
N VAL A 19 22.80 18.64 5.93
CA VAL A 19 23.79 19.50 6.59
C VAL A 19 23.29 19.95 7.97
N GLU A 20 22.03 20.36 8.08
CA GLU A 20 21.40 20.76 9.36
C GLU A 20 21.49 19.65 10.41
N ARG A 21 21.26 18.38 10.02
CA ARG A 21 21.30 17.22 10.94
C ARG A 21 22.71 16.73 11.24
N ARG A 22 23.63 16.88 10.28
CA ARG A 22 25.05 16.54 10.43
C ARG A 22 25.76 17.49 11.39
N GLY A 23 25.31 18.73 11.50
CA GLY A 23 25.86 19.74 12.41
C GLY A 23 27.30 20.12 12.07
N ALA A 24 27.68 20.02 10.79
CA ALA A 24 28.98 20.42 10.27
C ALA A 24 28.78 21.23 8.98
N PRO A 25 29.48 22.36 8.77
CA PRO A 25 29.30 23.25 7.62
C PRO A 25 29.84 22.68 6.29
N LEU A 26 30.18 21.39 6.24
CA LEU A 26 30.79 20.78 5.06
C LEU A 26 29.76 20.50 3.97
N LEU A 27 30.06 20.99 2.77
CA LEU A 27 29.36 20.71 1.52
C LEU A 27 29.27 19.20 1.25
N LEU A 28 28.25 18.80 0.47
CA LEU A 28 28.08 17.42 0.02
C LEU A 28 29.27 16.99 -0.85
N SER A 29 29.79 15.79 -0.61
CA SER A 29 30.85 15.22 -1.44
C SER A 29 30.36 14.95 -2.87
N PRO A 30 31.21 14.92 -3.90
CA PRO A 30 30.79 14.60 -5.27
C PRO A 30 30.00 13.29 -5.39
N ARG A 31 30.33 12.30 -4.54
CA ARG A 31 29.59 11.04 -4.43
C ARG A 31 28.17 11.24 -3.89
N ASP A 32 28.00 12.07 -2.87
CA ASP A 32 26.68 12.41 -2.32
C ASP A 32 25.83 13.16 -3.35
N GLN A 33 26.45 14.02 -4.17
CA GLN A 33 25.77 14.75 -5.24
C GLN A 33 25.27 13.81 -6.34
N ALA A 34 26.12 12.88 -6.79
CA ALA A 34 25.75 11.85 -7.74
C ALA A 34 24.61 10.95 -7.21
N LEU A 35 24.64 10.65 -5.91
CA LEU A 35 23.61 9.85 -5.27
C LEU A 35 22.25 10.55 -5.27
N ILE A 36 22.20 11.86 -4.97
CA ILE A 36 20.96 12.65 -5.09
C ILE A 36 20.44 12.63 -6.53
N GLY A 37 21.32 12.81 -7.52
CA GLY A 37 20.96 12.71 -8.94
C GLY A 37 20.38 11.35 -9.31
N SER A 38 20.90 10.26 -8.73
CA SER A 38 20.34 8.92 -8.95
C SER A 38 18.92 8.76 -8.38
N TRP A 39 18.64 9.34 -7.21
CA TRP A 39 17.30 9.31 -6.61
C TRP A 39 16.30 10.14 -7.41
N GLU A 40 16.74 11.29 -7.92
CA GLU A 40 15.94 12.14 -8.80
C GLU A 40 15.61 11.43 -10.12
N ALA A 41 16.61 10.80 -10.77
CA ALA A 41 16.41 10.02 -11.99
C ALA A 41 15.43 8.85 -11.78
N ARG A 42 15.44 8.24 -10.59
CA ARG A 42 14.49 7.21 -10.16
C ARG A 42 13.12 7.77 -9.74
N ARG A 43 12.91 9.09 -9.83
CA ARG A 43 11.69 9.81 -9.44
C ARG A 43 11.27 9.52 -7.99
N ILE A 44 12.24 9.40 -7.09
CA ILE A 44 11.97 9.23 -5.66
C ILE A 44 11.39 10.54 -5.11
N PRO A 45 10.22 10.53 -4.43
CA PRO A 45 9.65 11.77 -3.91
C PRO A 45 10.50 12.38 -2.80
N LEU A 46 10.64 13.71 -2.80
CA LEU A 46 11.47 14.46 -1.85
C LEU A 46 11.16 14.09 -0.39
N ARG A 47 9.87 14.01 -0.05
CA ARG A 47 9.39 13.61 1.29
C ARG A 47 9.97 12.27 1.77
N VAL A 48 10.14 11.31 0.86
CA VAL A 48 10.65 9.96 1.18
C VAL A 48 12.12 10.02 1.53
N VAL A 49 12.90 10.78 0.74
CA VAL A 49 14.33 10.98 1.00
C VAL A 49 14.55 11.72 2.31
N LEU A 50 13.81 12.81 2.56
CA LEU A 50 13.93 13.59 3.79
C LEU A 50 13.58 12.77 5.05
N GLU A 51 12.53 11.95 4.97
CA GLU A 51 12.14 11.05 6.07
C GLU A 51 13.22 10.00 6.35
N ALA A 52 13.77 9.37 5.31
CA ALA A 52 14.83 8.38 5.45
C ALA A 52 16.12 8.99 6.04
N ILE A 53 16.47 10.22 5.63
CA ILE A 53 17.58 10.96 6.24
C ILE A 53 17.31 11.20 7.72
N ALA A 54 16.13 11.74 8.07
CA ALA A 54 15.77 12.03 9.45
C ALA A 54 15.89 10.77 10.33
N ARG A 55 15.26 9.67 9.92
CA ARG A 55 15.30 8.39 10.65
C ARG A 55 16.74 7.85 10.80
N THR A 56 17.62 8.10 9.83
CA THR A 56 19.05 7.70 9.92
C THR A 56 19.79 8.46 11.00
N PHE A 57 19.55 9.77 11.09
CA PHE A 57 20.13 10.55 12.17
C PHE A 57 19.48 10.22 13.52
N ASP A 58 18.22 9.83 13.57
CA ASP A 58 17.54 9.42 14.80
C ASP A 58 18.17 8.14 15.36
N ASP A 59 18.37 7.11 14.54
CA ASP A 59 19.05 5.89 14.96
C ASP A 59 20.48 6.14 15.46
N LEU A 60 21.22 7.03 14.78
CA LEU A 60 22.57 7.38 15.19
C LEU A 60 22.59 8.09 16.55
N ARG A 61 21.59 8.94 16.81
CA ARG A 61 21.43 9.57 18.13
C ARG A 61 21.09 8.53 19.19
N SER A 62 20.13 7.65 18.93
CA SER A 62 19.73 6.59 19.87
C SER A 62 20.86 5.59 20.15
N ALA A 63 21.72 5.33 19.16
CA ALA A 63 22.88 4.45 19.30
C ALA A 63 24.14 5.16 19.85
N GLY A 64 24.07 6.44 20.23
CA GLY A 64 25.20 7.20 20.75
C GLY A 64 26.34 7.43 19.73
N ARG A 65 26.09 7.28 18.43
CA ARG A 65 27.12 7.34 17.38
C ARG A 65 27.34 8.76 16.87
N ALA A 66 28.58 9.04 16.47
CA ALA A 66 28.96 10.34 15.92
C ALA A 66 28.26 10.62 14.58
N ARG A 67 27.64 11.81 14.48
CA ARG A 67 26.89 12.27 13.30
C ARG A 67 27.74 12.98 12.25
N ARG A 68 28.90 13.51 12.64
CA ARG A 68 29.72 14.41 11.81
C ARG A 68 30.43 13.72 10.63
N GLY A 69 30.63 12.39 10.69
CA GLY A 69 31.38 11.61 9.71
C GLY A 69 30.56 10.80 8.70
N ILE A 70 29.22 10.89 8.73
CA ILE A 70 28.39 10.08 7.84
C ILE A 70 28.18 10.76 6.48
N SER A 71 28.06 9.97 5.42
CA SER A 71 27.70 10.39 4.06
C SER A 71 26.24 10.02 3.73
N LEU A 72 25.68 10.54 2.64
CA LEU A 72 24.33 10.16 2.18
C LEU A 72 24.25 8.68 1.79
N GLY A 73 25.38 8.04 1.45
CA GLY A 73 25.45 6.60 1.25
C GLY A 73 24.99 5.79 2.47
N ARG A 74 25.11 6.33 3.69
CA ARG A 74 24.54 5.68 4.90
C ARG A 74 23.01 5.68 4.91
N CYS A 75 22.40 6.68 4.26
CA CYS A 75 20.95 6.82 4.14
C CYS A 75 20.39 6.02 2.96
N GLU A 76 21.22 5.66 1.97
CA GLU A 76 20.81 5.02 0.71
C GLU A 76 19.90 3.81 0.91
N ARG A 77 20.35 2.80 1.68
CA ARG A 77 19.52 1.61 1.98
C ARG A 77 18.16 2.00 2.54
N ARG A 78 18.12 2.99 3.43
CA ARG A 78 16.87 3.43 4.07
C ARG A 78 15.98 4.24 3.11
N VAL A 79 16.59 4.98 2.19
CA VAL A 79 15.89 5.67 1.10
C VAL A 79 15.27 4.65 0.17
N ASP A 80 15.99 3.59 -0.18
CA ASP A 80 15.49 2.50 -1.01
C ASP A 80 14.32 1.77 -0.34
N GLU A 81 14.45 1.43 0.95
CA GLU A 81 13.37 0.84 1.73
C GLU A 81 12.16 1.76 1.82
N ALA A 82 12.38 3.04 2.11
CA ALA A 82 11.29 4.01 2.20
C ALA A 82 10.65 4.27 0.84
N PHE A 83 11.41 4.19 -0.26
CA PHE A 83 10.90 4.33 -1.62
C PHE A 83 10.15 3.09 -2.08
N ALA A 84 10.62 1.89 -1.75
CA ALA A 84 9.89 0.65 -1.95
C ALA A 84 8.56 0.72 -1.20
N GLN A 85 8.57 1.04 0.09
CA GLN A 85 7.36 1.28 0.88
C GLN A 85 6.50 2.40 0.30
N HIS A 86 7.09 3.45 -0.28
CA HIS A 86 6.33 4.53 -0.90
C HIS A 86 5.65 4.09 -2.20
N ARG A 87 6.32 3.27 -3.01
CA ARG A 87 5.74 2.64 -4.20
C ARG A 87 4.65 1.66 -3.82
N ASP A 88 4.85 0.89 -2.77
CA ASP A 88 3.86 -0.03 -2.21
C ASP A 88 2.66 0.76 -1.65
N ARG A 89 2.87 1.93 -1.03
CA ARG A 89 1.81 2.85 -0.58
C ARG A 89 1.13 3.62 -1.72
N GLY A 90 1.80 3.78 -2.86
CA GLY A 90 1.26 4.38 -4.08
C GLY A 90 0.43 3.38 -4.90
N ALA A 91 0.77 2.10 -4.82
CA ALA A 91 -0.02 0.98 -5.36
C ALA A 91 -1.11 0.50 -4.37
N GLY A 92 -0.93 0.72 -3.07
CA GLY A 92 -1.87 0.42 -1.98
C GLY A 92 -2.08 1.65 -1.10
N GLY A 93 -3.08 2.47 -1.44
CA GLY A 93 -3.33 3.75 -0.79
C GLY A 93 -3.56 3.69 0.73
N ARG A 94 -2.81 4.56 1.43
CA ARG A 94 -2.96 5.03 2.84
C ARG A 94 -2.76 4.00 3.96
N ALA A 95 -1.53 3.98 4.48
CA ALA A 95 -1.27 3.78 5.91
C ALA A 95 -0.63 5.06 6.48
N THR A 96 -1.42 5.88 7.18
CA THR A 96 -0.94 6.97 8.03
C THR A 96 -0.25 6.38 9.25
N ALA A 97 0.94 6.87 9.56
CA ALA A 97 1.69 6.53 10.76
C ALA A 97 0.89 6.95 12.01
N GLY A 98 0.53 5.95 12.81
CA GLY A 98 -0.09 6.08 14.12
C GLY A 98 -0.45 4.67 14.60
N THR A 99 0.39 4.09 15.47
CA THR A 99 0.07 2.88 16.26
C THR A 99 -0.51 1.70 15.44
N GLY A 100 0.02 1.49 14.24
CA GLY A 100 -0.57 0.60 13.24
C GLY A 100 -0.43 -0.87 13.59
N LEU A 101 -1.51 -1.45 14.09
CA LEU A 101 -1.83 -2.87 14.03
C LEU A 101 -1.33 -3.47 12.69
N GLY A 102 -0.65 -4.62 12.74
CA GLY A 102 -0.16 -5.31 11.53
C GLY A 102 -1.29 -5.64 10.55
N LYS A 103 -0.94 -5.99 9.31
CA LYS A 103 -1.92 -6.42 8.29
C LYS A 103 -2.94 -7.45 8.83
N PRO A 104 -2.52 -8.46 9.63
CA PRO A 104 -3.45 -9.43 10.22
C PRO A 104 -4.45 -8.79 11.17
N GLU A 105 -4.03 -7.98 12.15
CA GLU A 105 -4.96 -7.29 13.06
C GLU A 105 -5.90 -6.31 12.33
N ARG A 106 -5.45 -5.67 11.25
CA ARG A 106 -6.33 -4.82 10.43
C ARG A 106 -7.41 -5.67 9.76
N ALA A 107 -7.02 -6.79 9.13
CA ALA A 107 -7.95 -7.72 8.52
C ALA A 107 -8.96 -8.26 9.55
N ARG A 108 -8.49 -8.69 10.73
CA ARG A 108 -9.34 -9.17 11.83
C ARG A 108 -10.38 -8.13 12.23
N ARG A 109 -9.97 -6.89 12.50
CA ARG A 109 -10.88 -5.81 12.92
C ARG A 109 -11.96 -5.52 11.87
N GLU A 110 -11.61 -5.47 10.59
CA GLU A 110 -12.58 -5.24 9.52
C GLU A 110 -13.55 -6.43 9.39
N ILE A 111 -13.06 -7.67 9.48
CA ILE A 111 -13.88 -8.88 9.42
C ILE A 111 -14.84 -8.96 10.61
N GLU A 112 -14.38 -8.67 11.82
CA GLU A 112 -15.23 -8.59 13.02
C GLU A 112 -16.32 -7.52 12.87
N LYS A 113 -15.97 -6.37 12.29
CA LYS A 113 -16.94 -5.31 12.03
C LYS A 113 -17.99 -5.74 11.02
N ALA A 114 -17.59 -6.47 9.98
CA ALA A 114 -18.51 -7.02 8.98
C ALA A 114 -19.44 -8.07 9.59
N LEU A 115 -18.92 -8.97 10.44
CA LEU A 115 -19.72 -9.95 11.17
C LEU A 115 -20.81 -9.31 12.03
N ARG A 116 -20.51 -8.18 12.68
CA ARG A 116 -21.51 -7.42 13.47
C ARG A 116 -22.60 -6.76 12.61
N GLY A 117 -22.33 -6.52 11.33
CA GLY A 117 -23.26 -5.86 10.40
C GLY A 117 -24.03 -6.84 9.50
N LEU A 118 -23.72 -8.13 9.55
CA LEU A 118 -24.41 -9.15 8.76
C LEU A 118 -25.79 -9.47 9.32
N PRO A 119 -26.80 -9.68 8.47
CA PRO A 119 -28.10 -10.15 8.91
C PRO A 119 -28.00 -11.60 9.43
N PRO A 120 -28.82 -11.99 10.42
CA PRO A 120 -28.73 -13.29 11.07
C PRO A 120 -29.00 -14.48 10.13
N GLU A 121 -29.78 -14.28 9.07
CA GLU A 121 -30.03 -15.27 8.02
C GLU A 121 -28.79 -15.60 7.16
N ASP A 122 -27.74 -14.77 7.18
CA ASP A 122 -26.52 -14.95 6.39
C ASP A 122 -25.49 -15.87 7.07
N GLY A 123 -25.96 -17.03 7.56
CA GLY A 123 -25.14 -18.01 8.28
C GLY A 123 -23.94 -18.53 7.48
N GLU A 124 -24.09 -18.67 6.16
CA GLU A 124 -23.05 -19.11 5.24
C GLU A 124 -21.90 -18.09 5.13
N MET A 125 -22.22 -16.83 4.84
CA MET A 125 -21.25 -15.73 4.77
C MET A 125 -20.57 -15.51 6.14
N ALA A 126 -21.36 -15.55 7.22
CA ALA A 126 -20.82 -15.42 8.57
C ALA A 126 -19.89 -16.60 8.91
N GLY A 127 -20.15 -17.80 8.38
CA GLY A 127 -19.28 -18.96 8.51
C GLY A 127 -17.90 -18.71 7.89
N LEU A 128 -17.85 -18.25 6.64
CA LEU A 128 -16.60 -17.93 5.95
C LEU A 128 -15.78 -16.85 6.67
N LEU A 129 -16.44 -15.78 7.14
CA LEU A 129 -15.77 -14.72 7.88
C LEU A 129 -15.20 -15.20 9.22
N ARG A 130 -15.90 -16.10 9.93
CA ARG A 130 -15.38 -16.74 11.15
C ARG A 130 -14.17 -17.65 10.86
N SER A 131 -14.20 -18.38 9.74
CA SER A 131 -13.05 -19.16 9.29
C SER A 131 -11.84 -18.27 8.98
N ALA A 132 -12.06 -17.10 8.38
CA ALA A 132 -11.01 -16.11 8.14
C ALA A 132 -10.39 -15.59 9.44
N LEU A 133 -11.21 -15.29 10.45
CA LEU A 133 -10.71 -14.90 11.78
C LEU A 133 -9.84 -16.00 12.40
N THR A 134 -10.24 -17.27 12.27
CA THR A 134 -9.47 -18.41 12.77
C THR A 134 -8.11 -18.52 12.07
N ALA A 135 -8.08 -18.39 10.74
CA ALA A 135 -6.83 -18.42 9.98
C ALA A 135 -5.90 -17.24 10.34
N LEU A 136 -6.48 -16.06 10.57
CA LEU A 136 -5.76 -14.87 11.01
C LEU A 136 -5.24 -14.99 12.44
N ASP A 137 -5.81 -15.85 13.29
CA ASP A 137 -5.45 -15.98 14.71
C ASP A 137 -4.07 -16.61 14.95
N THR A 138 -3.48 -17.19 13.91
CA THR A 138 -2.17 -17.82 13.96
C THR A 138 -1.02 -16.80 13.90
N SER A 139 0.14 -17.13 14.52
CA SER A 139 1.32 -16.26 14.53
C SER A 139 1.91 -16.00 13.13
N LYS A 140 1.63 -16.90 12.18
CA LYS A 140 1.91 -16.74 10.75
C LYS A 140 0.66 -17.17 9.97
N PRO A 141 -0.24 -16.23 9.63
CA PRO A 141 -1.45 -16.53 8.87
C PRO A 141 -1.15 -17.22 7.56
N ASP A 142 -1.92 -18.25 7.26
CA ASP A 142 -1.85 -18.96 5.99
C ASP A 142 -2.56 -18.14 4.90
N GLU A 143 -1.77 -17.46 4.07
CA GLU A 143 -2.27 -16.62 2.98
C GLU A 143 -3.07 -17.41 1.95
N ALA A 144 -2.74 -18.68 1.69
CA ALA A 144 -3.47 -19.51 0.74
C ALA A 144 -4.87 -19.89 1.27
N VAL A 145 -5.01 -20.06 2.59
CA VAL A 145 -6.33 -20.24 3.22
C VAL A 145 -7.17 -18.97 3.09
N LEU A 146 -6.57 -17.80 3.34
CA LEU A 146 -7.26 -16.52 3.24
C LEU A 146 -7.69 -16.19 1.79
N GLU A 147 -6.85 -16.50 0.80
CA GLU A 147 -7.19 -16.37 -0.62
C GLU A 147 -8.35 -17.28 -1.03
N ARG A 148 -8.36 -18.53 -0.55
CA ARG A 148 -9.46 -19.45 -0.81
C ARG A 148 -10.77 -18.98 -0.17
N ILE A 149 -10.72 -18.45 1.04
CA ILE A 149 -11.89 -17.86 1.69
C ILE A 149 -12.41 -16.65 0.90
N ASP A 150 -11.51 -15.81 0.37
CA ASP A 150 -11.93 -14.70 -0.50
C ASP A 150 -12.61 -15.21 -1.77
N ALA A 151 -12.08 -16.24 -2.42
CA ALA A 151 -12.72 -16.86 -3.59
C ALA A 151 -14.13 -17.38 -3.26
N ASP A 152 -14.30 -18.08 -2.13
CA ASP A 152 -15.62 -18.58 -1.68
C ASP A 152 -16.60 -17.42 -1.41
N VAL A 153 -16.13 -16.32 -0.80
CA VAL A 153 -16.93 -15.11 -0.61
C VAL A 153 -17.34 -14.50 -1.95
N GLU A 154 -16.44 -14.43 -2.93
CA GLU A 154 -16.75 -13.92 -4.26
C GLU A 154 -17.79 -14.78 -4.99
N GLU A 155 -17.72 -16.11 -4.85
CA GLU A 155 -18.73 -17.02 -5.39
C GLU A 155 -20.12 -16.75 -4.79
N ILE A 156 -20.21 -16.60 -3.46
CA ILE A 156 -21.49 -16.29 -2.79
C ILE A 156 -22.03 -14.93 -3.26
N LEU A 157 -21.19 -13.91 -3.34
CA LEU A 157 -21.59 -12.58 -3.79
C LEU A 157 -22.07 -12.59 -5.24
N TRP A 158 -21.41 -13.35 -6.10
CA TRP A 158 -21.81 -13.54 -7.49
C TRP A 158 -23.14 -14.31 -7.61
N ALA A 159 -23.32 -15.37 -6.84
CA ALA A 159 -24.55 -16.17 -6.85
C ALA A 159 -25.76 -15.34 -6.40
N ARG A 160 -25.59 -14.49 -5.39
CA ARG A 160 -26.64 -13.61 -4.83
C ARG A 160 -26.92 -12.36 -5.64
N ALA A 161 -26.04 -11.99 -6.58
CA ALA A 161 -26.26 -10.86 -7.46
C ALA A 161 -27.41 -11.14 -8.45
N THR A 162 -28.32 -10.19 -8.53
CA THR A 162 -29.50 -10.20 -9.40
C THR A 162 -29.11 -10.13 -10.88
N ALA A 163 -30.01 -10.58 -11.75
CA ALA A 163 -29.83 -10.45 -13.20
C ALA A 163 -29.65 -8.99 -13.64
N ALA A 164 -30.34 -8.05 -12.98
CA ALA A 164 -30.21 -6.62 -13.24
C ALA A 164 -28.81 -6.07 -12.89
N GLU A 165 -28.27 -6.43 -11.71
CA GLU A 165 -26.92 -6.05 -11.30
C GLU A 165 -25.86 -6.61 -12.26
N LYS A 166 -26.01 -7.88 -12.66
CA LYS A 166 -25.14 -8.54 -13.64
C LYS A 166 -25.17 -7.85 -15.01
N ALA A 167 -26.36 -7.50 -15.49
CA ALA A 167 -26.55 -6.82 -16.78
C ALA A 167 -26.00 -5.38 -16.77
N ALA A 168 -26.17 -4.65 -15.65
CA ALA A 168 -25.63 -3.31 -15.48
C ALA A 168 -24.10 -3.31 -15.53
N ALA A 169 -23.46 -4.19 -14.76
CA ALA A 169 -22.00 -4.32 -14.74
C ALA A 169 -21.42 -4.75 -16.10
N ALA A 170 -22.08 -5.66 -16.82
CA ALA A 170 -21.67 -6.06 -18.17
C ALA A 170 -21.79 -4.92 -19.17
N SER A 171 -22.84 -4.10 -19.08
CA SER A 171 -23.03 -2.93 -19.94
C SER A 171 -21.97 -1.86 -19.68
N GLU A 172 -21.62 -1.65 -18.41
CA GLU A 172 -20.56 -0.72 -18.03
C GLU A 172 -19.17 -1.20 -18.48
N ALA A 173 -18.85 -2.48 -18.28
CA ALA A 173 -17.62 -3.10 -18.78
C ALA A 173 -17.50 -2.92 -20.30
N ARG A 174 -18.57 -3.21 -21.04
CA ARG A 174 -18.61 -3.01 -22.50
C ARG A 174 -18.41 -1.54 -22.90
N ARG A 175 -18.95 -0.58 -22.13
CA ARG A 175 -18.81 0.86 -22.42
C ARG A 175 -17.37 1.33 -22.28
N GLU A 176 -16.68 0.92 -21.21
CA GLU A 176 -15.27 1.29 -20.99
C GLU A 176 -14.30 0.59 -21.94
N LEU A 177 -14.68 -0.60 -22.41
CA LEU A 177 -13.91 -1.37 -23.37
C LEU A 177 -14.22 -0.96 -24.83
N ARG A 178 -15.11 0.01 -25.07
CA ARG A 178 -15.21 0.68 -26.38
C ARG A 178 -13.90 1.42 -26.66
N GLY A 179 -12.95 0.71 -27.29
CA GLY A 179 -11.62 1.20 -27.65
C GLY A 179 -10.45 0.35 -27.13
N ARG A 180 -10.69 -0.65 -26.27
CA ARG A 180 -9.68 -1.61 -25.82
C ARG A 180 -10.18 -3.03 -26.09
N ALA A 181 -9.42 -3.82 -26.85
CA ALA A 181 -9.67 -5.24 -26.96
C ALA A 181 -9.44 -5.89 -25.59
N SER A 182 -10.52 -6.19 -24.87
CA SER A 182 -10.46 -7.10 -23.72
C SER A 182 -10.68 -8.51 -24.23
N ALA A 183 -9.71 -9.39 -23.98
CA ALA A 183 -9.86 -10.82 -24.24
C ALA A 183 -10.90 -11.50 -23.33
N ASP A 184 -11.26 -10.89 -22.19
CA ASP A 184 -12.17 -11.48 -21.19
C ASP A 184 -13.19 -10.47 -20.61
N LEU A 185 -14.17 -10.14 -21.44
CA LEU A 185 -15.31 -9.28 -21.06
C LEU A 185 -16.14 -9.88 -19.91
N ALA A 186 -16.25 -11.19 -19.85
CA ALA A 186 -17.07 -11.89 -18.86
C ALA A 186 -16.43 -11.83 -17.47
N GLY A 187 -15.11 -12.06 -17.38
CA GLY A 187 -14.36 -11.91 -16.14
C GLY A 187 -14.34 -10.47 -15.63
N ASP A 188 -14.20 -9.47 -16.52
CA ASP A 188 -14.30 -8.06 -16.13
C ASP A 188 -15.67 -7.70 -15.55
N ALA A 189 -16.76 -8.13 -16.22
CA ALA A 189 -18.10 -7.92 -15.72
C ALA A 189 -18.32 -8.60 -14.36
N ARG A 190 -17.83 -9.84 -14.22
CA ARG A 190 -17.92 -10.62 -12.98
C ARG A 190 -17.22 -9.91 -11.82
N ARG A 191 -15.97 -9.48 -12.01
CA ARG A 191 -15.20 -8.73 -11.01
C ARG A 191 -15.94 -7.49 -10.54
N ARG A 192 -16.56 -6.73 -11.45
CA ARG A 192 -17.33 -5.53 -11.10
C ARG A 192 -18.56 -5.83 -10.26
N VAL A 193 -19.33 -6.86 -10.62
CA VAL A 193 -20.49 -7.29 -9.84
C VAL A 193 -20.07 -7.68 -8.43
N VAL A 194 -19.02 -8.49 -8.31
CA VAL A 194 -18.51 -8.94 -7.02
C VAL A 194 -18.03 -7.75 -6.18
N MET A 195 -17.24 -6.84 -6.76
CA MET A 195 -16.75 -5.64 -6.05
C MET A 195 -17.89 -4.72 -5.60
N ALA A 196 -18.90 -4.50 -6.45
CA ALA A 196 -20.08 -3.72 -6.09
C ALA A 196 -20.88 -4.40 -4.98
N ALA A 197 -21.14 -5.70 -5.10
CA ALA A 197 -21.85 -6.49 -4.10
C ALA A 197 -21.12 -6.50 -2.75
N ARG A 198 -19.79 -6.62 -2.78
CA ARG A 198 -18.88 -6.56 -1.63
C ARG A 198 -18.95 -5.20 -0.93
N ALA A 199 -18.91 -4.10 -1.70
CA ALA A 199 -19.03 -2.74 -1.19
C ALA A 199 -20.41 -2.45 -0.57
N CYS A 200 -21.50 -2.81 -1.25
CA CYS A 200 -22.86 -2.61 -0.76
C CYS A 200 -23.11 -3.35 0.56
N ARG A 201 -22.55 -4.56 0.71
CA ARG A 201 -22.69 -5.41 1.90
C ARG A 201 -21.57 -5.19 2.93
N ARG A 202 -20.63 -4.27 2.66
CA ARG A 202 -19.47 -3.95 3.51
C ARG A 202 -18.65 -5.19 3.91
N ILE A 203 -18.47 -6.13 2.99
CA ILE A 203 -17.70 -7.37 3.23
C ILE A 203 -16.21 -7.12 2.93
N PRO A 204 -15.31 -7.16 3.91
CA PRO A 204 -13.88 -6.92 3.69
C PRO A 204 -13.20 -8.14 3.07
N HIS A 205 -12.09 -7.91 2.36
CA HIS A 205 -11.23 -8.99 1.90
C HIS A 205 -10.57 -9.71 3.07
N ALA A 206 -10.46 -11.04 2.99
CA ALA A 206 -9.76 -11.86 3.97
C ALA A 206 -8.25 -11.89 3.71
N SER A 207 -7.83 -11.84 2.44
CA SER A 207 -6.43 -11.85 2.04
C SER A 207 -5.68 -10.62 2.55
N LEU A 208 -4.48 -10.87 3.11
CA LEU A 208 -3.58 -9.83 3.62
C LEU A 208 -3.03 -8.93 2.52
N PHE A 209 -3.19 -9.30 1.25
CA PHE A 209 -2.85 -8.45 0.11
C PHE A 209 -3.63 -7.12 0.14
N TYR A 210 -4.87 -7.13 0.68
CA TYR A 210 -5.77 -5.98 0.68
C TYR A 210 -5.69 -5.08 1.94
N HIS A 211 -4.78 -5.38 2.89
CA HIS A 211 -4.66 -4.67 4.19
C HIS A 211 -3.29 -4.05 4.43
#